data_AF-A0A940VEU0-F1
#
_entry.id   AF-A0A940VEU0-F1
#
_cell.length_a   1.000
_cell.length_b   1.000
_cell.length_c   1.000
_cell.angle_alpha   90.00
_cell.angle_beta   90.00
_cell.angle_gamma   90.00
#
_symmetry.space_group_name_H-M   'P 1'
#
loop_
_entity.id
_entity.type
_entity.pdbx_description
1 polymer ?
#
loop_
_entity_poly.entity_id
_entity_poly.type
_entity_poly.pdbx_seq_one_letter_code
_entity_poly.pdbx_strand_id
1 'polypeptide(L)'
;MSIKTANQTTLQRLTEGQPFLVDCLPAAQAFGLADRTVLHAGPPLQWDRACATVQSAICCAVRYEGWAPDDAAAAELVRKGAVRIGPCHHHGAVGPMTGIITPSMPVFVVENRAHGNRAHVAINEGLGKVLRFGANDESVIERLRWLAREAGPILGSAIRATGGIDLRALMAQAVRMGDDMHQRNVAASALLARRLLGALARTGADPAAIGRV
;
A
#
# COMPACT_ATOMS: atom_id res chain seq x y z
N MET A 1 -29.06 17.21 15.18
CA MET A 1 -27.89 17.90 14.59
C MET A 1 -28.30 18.40 13.21
N SER A 2 -28.03 19.67 12.86
CA SER A 2 -28.34 20.17 11.51
C SER A 2 -27.31 19.67 10.49
N ILE A 3 -27.66 19.64 9.19
CA ILE A 3 -26.72 19.34 8.10
C ILE A 3 -25.51 20.30 8.16
N LYS A 4 -25.75 21.59 8.41
CA LYS A 4 -24.70 22.59 8.53
C LYS A 4 -23.70 22.25 9.62
N THR A 5 -24.18 21.89 10.81
CA THR A 5 -23.33 21.51 11.94
C THR A 5 -22.55 20.23 11.64
N ALA A 6 -23.20 19.22 11.05
CA ALA A 6 -22.53 17.98 10.66
C ALA A 6 -21.42 18.23 9.62
N ASN A 7 -21.67 19.05 8.60
CA ASN A 7 -20.68 19.41 7.57
C ASN A 7 -19.50 20.16 8.17
N GLN A 8 -19.74 21.08 9.10
CA GLN A 8 -18.67 21.82 9.77
C GLN A 8 -17.77 20.89 10.59
N THR A 9 -18.35 19.96 11.34
CA THR A 9 -17.59 18.92 12.06
C THR A 9 -16.78 18.04 11.12
N THR A 10 -17.35 17.62 9.99
CA THR A 10 -16.64 16.82 8.98
C THR A 10 -15.47 17.57 8.37
N LEU A 11 -15.67 18.81 7.94
CA LEU A 11 -14.61 19.63 7.37
C LEU A 11 -13.49 19.84 8.38
N GLN A 12 -13.82 20.15 9.63
CA GLN A 12 -12.84 20.32 10.70
C GLN A 12 -11.96 19.08 10.87
N ARG A 13 -12.57 17.88 10.96
CA ARG A 13 -11.83 16.61 11.06
C ARG A 13 -10.91 16.36 9.86
N LEU A 14 -11.35 16.70 8.65
CA LEU A 14 -10.53 16.57 7.45
C LEU A 14 -9.34 17.54 7.47
N THR A 15 -9.56 18.80 7.86
CA THR A 15 -8.53 19.83 7.81
C THR A 15 -7.58 19.82 9.01
N GLU A 16 -7.95 19.23 10.15
CA GLU A 16 -7.10 19.12 11.35
C GLU A 16 -6.26 17.85 11.39
N GLY A 17 -6.53 16.87 10.51
CA GLY A 17 -5.82 15.59 10.51
C GLY A 17 -4.29 15.73 10.43
N GLN A 18 -3.56 14.96 11.23
CA GLN A 18 -2.10 14.98 11.27
C GLN A 18 -1.56 13.63 10.79
N PRO A 19 -1.48 13.40 9.45
CA PRO A 19 -1.01 12.14 8.90
C PRO A 19 0.50 12.01 9.02
N PHE A 20 0.96 11.06 9.82
CA PHE A 20 2.36 10.69 9.93
C PHE A 20 2.56 9.30 9.34
N LEU A 21 3.52 9.15 8.42
CA LEU A 21 4.01 7.85 8.01
C LEU A 21 4.88 7.30 9.14
N VAL A 22 4.41 6.22 9.79
CA VAL A 22 5.02 5.72 11.03
C VAL A 22 5.68 4.36 10.90
N ASP A 23 5.30 3.55 9.90
CA ASP A 23 5.91 2.25 9.68
C ASP A 23 5.70 1.71 8.25
N CYS A 24 6.34 0.59 7.94
CA CYS A 24 6.03 -0.29 6.82
C CYS A 24 6.01 -1.74 7.32
N LEU A 25 4.86 -2.40 7.23
CA LEU A 25 4.60 -3.72 7.83
C LEU A 25 3.78 -4.61 6.89
N PRO A 26 3.89 -5.94 6.97
CA PRO A 26 2.95 -6.84 6.30
C PRO A 26 1.50 -6.50 6.65
N ALA A 27 0.58 -6.56 5.69
CA ALA A 27 -0.83 -6.23 5.89
C ALA A 27 -1.48 -7.02 7.05
N ALA A 28 -1.11 -8.29 7.21
CA ALA A 28 -1.53 -9.13 8.34
C ALA A 28 -1.17 -8.51 9.70
N GLN A 29 0.02 -7.91 9.82
CA GLN A 29 0.50 -7.28 11.04
C GLN A 29 -0.02 -5.85 11.20
N ALA A 30 -0.12 -5.10 10.10
CA ALA A 30 -0.49 -3.70 10.11
C ALA A 30 -1.95 -3.47 10.53
N PHE A 31 -2.88 -4.28 10.00
CA PHE A 31 -4.32 -4.11 10.23
C PHE A 31 -5.09 -5.43 10.35
N GLY A 32 -4.40 -6.55 10.63
CA GLY A 32 -5.04 -7.83 10.90
C GLY A 32 -5.73 -8.44 9.67
N LEU A 33 -5.19 -8.23 8.47
CA LEU A 33 -5.77 -8.81 7.26
C LEU A 33 -5.76 -10.35 7.37
N ALA A 34 -6.94 -10.94 7.27
CA ALA A 34 -7.13 -12.37 7.41
C ALA A 34 -6.41 -13.15 6.29
N ASP A 35 -5.96 -14.36 6.63
CA ASP A 35 -5.42 -15.30 5.65
C ASP A 35 -6.44 -15.56 4.52
N ARG A 36 -5.94 -15.93 3.34
CA ARG A 36 -6.73 -16.17 2.12
C ARG A 36 -7.65 -15.01 1.74
N THR A 37 -7.20 -13.77 1.94
CA THR A 37 -7.92 -12.55 1.54
C THR A 37 -7.09 -11.73 0.55
N VAL A 38 -7.70 -11.33 -0.56
CA VAL A 38 -7.12 -10.41 -1.56
C VAL A 38 -7.96 -9.14 -1.59
N LEU A 39 -7.39 -8.01 -1.19
CA LEU A 39 -8.06 -6.72 -1.31
C LEU A 39 -7.91 -6.14 -2.72
N HIS A 40 -8.81 -5.25 -3.11
CA HIS A 40 -8.75 -4.52 -4.38
C HIS A 40 -9.25 -3.07 -4.24
N ALA A 41 -8.94 -2.23 -5.23
CA ALA A 41 -9.45 -0.86 -5.30
C ALA A 41 -10.97 -0.82 -5.59
N GLY A 42 -11.60 0.31 -5.26
CA GLY A 42 -13.01 0.56 -5.57
C GLY A 42 -14.02 -0.01 -4.56
N PRO A 43 -15.31 -0.06 -4.93
CA PRO A 43 -16.39 -0.61 -4.10
C PRO A 43 -16.40 -2.15 -4.12
N PRO A 44 -17.22 -2.83 -3.30
CA PRO A 44 -17.37 -4.28 -3.35
C PRO A 44 -17.58 -4.82 -4.78
N LEU A 45 -16.76 -5.81 -5.17
CA LEU A 45 -16.72 -6.37 -6.51
C LEU A 45 -16.83 -7.90 -6.46
N GLN A 46 -17.74 -8.46 -7.26
CA GLN A 46 -17.84 -9.90 -7.47
C GLN A 46 -16.85 -10.35 -8.54
N TRP A 47 -16.28 -11.55 -8.39
CA TRP A 47 -15.27 -12.09 -9.29
C TRP A 47 -15.67 -12.03 -10.77
N ASP A 48 -16.87 -12.49 -11.11
CA ASP A 48 -17.36 -12.55 -12.49
C ASP A 48 -17.63 -11.17 -13.10
N ARG A 49 -17.67 -10.12 -12.28
CA ARG A 49 -17.82 -8.72 -12.72
C ARG A 49 -16.50 -7.98 -12.80
N ALA A 50 -15.42 -8.54 -12.26
CA ALA A 50 -14.10 -7.94 -12.35
C ALA A 50 -13.61 -7.96 -13.81
N CYS A 51 -13.01 -6.86 -14.26
CA CYS A 51 -12.38 -6.84 -15.57
C CYS A 51 -11.13 -7.74 -15.59
N ALA A 52 -10.71 -8.15 -16.80
CA ALA A 52 -9.59 -9.07 -16.99
C ALA A 52 -8.31 -8.60 -16.27
N THR A 53 -8.03 -7.29 -16.24
CA THR A 53 -6.88 -6.72 -15.54
C THR A 53 -6.91 -6.99 -14.03
N VAL A 54 -8.07 -6.82 -13.40
CA VAL A 54 -8.24 -7.07 -11.96
C VAL A 54 -8.20 -8.58 -11.68
N GLN A 55 -8.84 -9.40 -12.51
CA GLN A 55 -8.79 -10.86 -12.38
C GLN A 55 -7.35 -11.38 -12.48
N SER A 56 -6.57 -10.90 -13.46
CA SER A 56 -5.15 -11.21 -13.63
C SER A 56 -4.32 -10.84 -12.38
N ALA A 57 -4.54 -9.64 -11.83
CA ALA A 57 -3.85 -9.19 -10.63
C ALA A 57 -4.21 -10.04 -9.40
N ILE A 58 -5.47 -10.42 -9.24
CA ILE A 58 -5.90 -11.32 -8.16
C ILE A 58 -5.22 -12.69 -8.31
N CYS A 59 -5.22 -13.29 -9.52
CA CYS A 59 -4.54 -14.56 -9.75
C CYS A 59 -3.04 -14.50 -9.43
N CYS A 60 -2.37 -13.42 -9.86
CA CYS A 60 -0.97 -13.17 -9.52
C CYS A 60 -0.75 -13.11 -8.01
N ALA A 61 -1.60 -12.40 -7.28
CA ALA A 61 -1.48 -12.26 -5.83
C ALA A 61 -1.74 -13.58 -5.08
N VAL A 62 -2.71 -14.38 -5.54
CA VAL A 62 -2.97 -15.73 -5.01
C VAL A 62 -1.76 -16.67 -5.21
N ARG A 63 -1.09 -16.57 -6.37
CA ARG A 63 0.15 -17.31 -6.65
C ARG A 63 1.33 -16.78 -5.83
N TYR A 64 1.43 -15.46 -5.66
CA TYR A 64 2.45 -14.82 -4.84
C TYR A 64 2.39 -15.31 -3.38
N GLU A 65 1.18 -15.43 -2.81
CA GLU A 65 0.94 -15.99 -1.47
C GLU A 65 1.13 -17.53 -1.42
N GLY A 66 1.36 -18.18 -2.56
CA GLY A 66 1.57 -19.62 -2.65
C GLY A 66 0.29 -20.44 -2.45
N TRP A 67 -0.89 -19.83 -2.59
CA TRP A 67 -2.17 -20.52 -2.39
C TRP A 67 -2.58 -21.37 -3.59
N ALA A 68 -2.04 -21.08 -4.77
CA ALA A 68 -2.29 -21.83 -6.01
C ALA A 68 -1.02 -21.93 -6.88
N PRO A 69 -0.84 -23.02 -7.64
CA PRO A 69 0.31 -23.20 -8.52
C PRO A 69 0.22 -22.39 -9.83
N ASP A 70 -0.98 -22.06 -10.28
CA ASP A 70 -1.24 -21.40 -11.57
C ASP A 70 -2.52 -20.55 -11.52
N ASP A 71 -2.76 -19.79 -12.59
CA ASP A 71 -3.88 -18.84 -12.69
C ASP A 71 -5.25 -19.55 -12.74
N ALA A 72 -5.31 -20.77 -13.28
CA ALA A 72 -6.57 -21.54 -13.35
C ALA A 72 -7.00 -22.01 -11.97
N ALA A 73 -6.06 -22.58 -11.20
CA ALA A 73 -6.27 -22.94 -9.81
C ALA A 73 -6.55 -21.72 -8.93
N ALA A 74 -5.87 -20.60 -9.16
CA ALA A 74 -6.10 -19.36 -8.42
C ALA A 74 -7.53 -18.82 -8.62
N ALA A 75 -7.97 -18.73 -9.88
CA ALA A 75 -9.33 -18.29 -10.20
C ALA A 75 -10.39 -19.22 -9.57
N GLU A 76 -10.13 -20.54 -9.56
CA GLU A 76 -11.04 -21.51 -8.97
C GLU A 76 -11.17 -21.37 -7.46
N LEU A 77 -10.09 -21.04 -6.74
CA LEU A 77 -10.15 -20.74 -5.30
C LEU A 77 -11.04 -19.52 -5.02
N VAL A 78 -10.96 -18.48 -5.86
CA VAL A 78 -11.80 -17.29 -5.71
C VAL A 78 -13.27 -17.61 -6.01
N ARG A 79 -13.55 -18.34 -7.11
CA ARG A 79 -14.93 -18.76 -7.47
C ARG A 79 -15.59 -19.61 -6.38
N LYS A 80 -14.83 -20.50 -5.75
CA LYS A 80 -15.30 -21.34 -4.64
C LYS A 80 -15.39 -20.61 -3.30
N GLY A 81 -14.96 -19.34 -3.22
CA GLY A 81 -14.91 -18.57 -1.98
C GLY A 81 -13.84 -19.05 -0.99
N ALA A 82 -12.93 -19.92 -1.42
CA ALA A 82 -11.78 -20.37 -0.63
C ALA A 82 -10.71 -19.27 -0.51
N VAL A 83 -10.68 -18.32 -1.46
CA VAL A 83 -10.01 -17.03 -1.33
C VAL A 83 -11.08 -15.94 -1.39
N ARG A 84 -11.08 -15.05 -0.41
CA ARG A 84 -12.03 -13.93 -0.31
C ARG A 84 -11.46 -12.71 -1.02
N ILE A 85 -12.28 -12.02 -1.81
CA ILE A 85 -11.93 -10.71 -2.37
C ILE A 85 -12.74 -9.61 -1.70
N GLY A 86 -12.15 -8.45 -1.47
CA GLY A 86 -12.84 -7.34 -0.81
C GLY A 86 -12.22 -5.97 -1.07
N PRO A 87 -12.96 -4.87 -0.86
CA PRO A 87 -12.44 -3.54 -1.14
C PRO A 87 -11.47 -3.08 -0.05
N CYS A 88 -10.39 -2.41 -0.44
CA CYS A 88 -9.41 -1.83 0.51
C CYS A 88 -10.08 -0.90 1.54
N HIS A 89 -11.10 -0.13 1.12
CA HIS A 89 -11.76 0.87 1.95
C HIS A 89 -12.46 0.28 3.20
N HIS A 90 -12.80 -1.01 3.21
CA HIS A 90 -13.37 -1.67 4.40
C HIS A 90 -12.32 -1.98 5.47
N HIS A 91 -11.04 -1.90 5.13
CA HIS A 91 -9.91 -2.26 6.00
C HIS A 91 -9.03 -1.07 6.36
N GLY A 92 -9.53 0.17 6.17
CA GLY A 92 -8.73 1.38 6.35
C GLY A 92 -7.52 1.39 5.41
N ALA A 93 -7.65 0.85 4.21
CA ALA A 93 -6.60 0.81 3.22
C ALA A 93 -7.08 1.47 1.90
N VAL A 94 -6.12 1.90 1.10
CA VAL A 94 -6.34 2.37 -0.27
C VAL A 94 -5.33 1.69 -1.19
N GLY A 95 -5.70 1.46 -2.44
CA GLY A 95 -4.86 0.81 -3.43
C GLY A 95 -4.94 1.54 -4.78
N PRO A 96 -3.81 1.90 -5.41
CA PRO A 96 -3.82 2.52 -6.73
C PRO A 96 -4.14 1.47 -7.83
N MET A 97 -4.88 1.90 -8.86
CA MET A 97 -5.22 1.08 -10.03
C MET A 97 -5.99 -0.21 -9.65
N THR A 98 -5.44 -1.42 -9.85
CA THR A 98 -6.10 -2.66 -9.36
C THR A 98 -6.16 -2.71 -7.83
N GLY A 99 -5.21 -2.05 -7.15
CA GLY A 99 -5.19 -1.85 -5.70
C GLY A 99 -5.01 -3.11 -4.88
N ILE A 100 -4.32 -4.12 -5.42
CA ILE A 100 -4.19 -5.41 -4.77
C ILE A 100 -3.36 -5.34 -3.49
N ILE A 101 -3.89 -5.91 -2.40
CA ILE A 101 -3.19 -6.11 -1.13
C ILE A 101 -3.51 -7.52 -0.61
N THR A 102 -2.49 -8.25 -0.20
CA THR A 102 -2.61 -9.58 0.42
C THR A 102 -1.85 -9.61 1.76
N PRO A 103 -2.09 -10.59 2.65
CA PRO A 103 -1.59 -10.57 4.03
C PRO A 103 -0.06 -10.40 4.15
N SER A 104 0.71 -10.97 3.23
CA SER A 104 2.18 -10.93 3.22
C SER A 104 2.75 -9.66 2.57
N MET A 105 1.93 -8.90 1.82
CA MET A 105 2.40 -7.68 1.17
C MET A 105 2.68 -6.59 2.21
N PRO A 106 3.85 -5.91 2.12
CA PRO A 106 4.15 -4.78 2.98
C PRO A 106 3.31 -3.56 2.58
N VAL A 107 2.78 -2.87 3.58
CA VAL A 107 2.02 -1.63 3.44
C VAL A 107 2.66 -0.54 4.27
N PHE A 108 2.61 0.70 3.78
CA PHE A 108 2.88 1.86 4.60
C PHE A 108 1.76 2.05 5.61
N VAL A 109 2.15 2.34 6.86
CA VAL A 109 1.23 2.62 7.97
C VAL A 109 1.23 4.12 8.23
N VAL A 110 0.09 4.76 8.00
CA VAL A 110 -0.11 6.18 8.26
C VAL A 110 -1.01 6.34 9.48
N GLU A 111 -0.52 7.04 10.49
CA GLU A 111 -1.28 7.37 11.70
C GLU A 111 -1.73 8.82 11.64
N ASN A 112 -3.02 9.04 11.86
CA ASN A 112 -3.55 10.37 12.11
C ASN A 112 -3.39 10.72 13.59
N ARG A 113 -2.31 11.42 13.96
CA ARG A 113 -2.02 11.76 15.37
C ARG A 113 -3.07 12.66 16.03
N ALA A 114 -3.87 13.38 15.25
CA ALA A 114 -4.94 14.22 15.78
C ALA A 114 -6.15 13.42 16.29
N HIS A 115 -6.41 12.23 15.72
CA HIS A 115 -7.64 11.46 15.99
C HIS A 115 -7.41 9.96 16.24
N GLY A 116 -6.16 9.48 16.18
CA GLY A 116 -5.75 8.11 16.50
C GLY A 116 -6.09 7.05 15.44
N ASN A 117 -6.81 7.40 14.36
CA ASN A 117 -7.11 6.45 13.29
C ASN A 117 -5.91 6.20 12.37
N ARG A 118 -5.87 5.03 11.71
CA ARG A 118 -4.81 4.66 10.76
C ARG A 118 -5.34 4.43 9.35
N ALA A 119 -4.46 4.60 8.38
CA ALA A 119 -4.69 4.28 6.97
C ALA A 119 -3.47 3.55 6.38
N HIS A 120 -3.70 2.71 5.37
CA HIS A 120 -2.68 1.83 4.80
C HIS A 120 -2.66 1.88 3.28
N VAL A 121 -1.49 1.70 2.68
CA VAL A 121 -1.32 1.60 1.23
C VAL A 121 -0.12 0.72 0.88
N ALA A 122 -0.24 -0.10 -0.16
CA ALA A 122 0.88 -0.91 -0.64
C ALA A 122 2.04 -0.03 -1.16
N ILE A 123 3.25 -0.59 -1.14
CA ILE A 123 4.44 0.05 -1.73
C ILE A 123 4.29 0.09 -3.26
N ASN A 124 4.72 1.19 -3.88
CA ASN A 124 4.81 1.29 -5.34
C ASN A 124 5.89 0.32 -5.86
N GLU A 125 5.50 -0.62 -6.72
CA GLU A 125 6.38 -1.64 -7.30
C GLU A 125 7.44 -1.08 -8.28
N GLY A 126 7.31 0.19 -8.68
CA GLY A 126 8.13 0.83 -9.70
C GLY A 126 7.43 0.96 -11.05
N LEU A 127 8.22 1.05 -12.12
CA LEU A 127 7.76 1.21 -13.50
C LEU A 127 7.80 -0.11 -14.27
N GLY A 128 7.05 -0.18 -15.37
CA GLY A 128 7.04 -1.33 -16.27
C GLY A 128 5.97 -2.37 -15.91
N LYS A 129 6.33 -3.65 -15.96
CA LYS A 129 5.43 -4.77 -15.64
C LYS A 129 5.21 -4.84 -14.13
N VAL A 130 4.04 -4.41 -13.68
CA VAL A 130 3.68 -4.33 -12.25
C VAL A 130 2.26 -4.82 -12.00
N LEU A 131 2.03 -5.39 -10.82
CA LEU A 131 0.76 -5.97 -10.39
C LEU A 131 -0.38 -4.95 -10.42
N ARG A 132 -0.12 -3.69 -10.06
CA ARG A 132 -1.14 -2.64 -10.08
C ARG A 132 -1.76 -2.39 -11.47
N PHE A 133 -1.10 -2.84 -12.54
CA PHE A 133 -1.60 -2.79 -13.92
C PHE A 133 -2.03 -4.18 -14.45
N GLY A 134 -2.10 -5.19 -13.60
CA GLY A 134 -2.53 -6.54 -13.96
C GLY A 134 -1.45 -7.43 -14.57
N ALA A 135 -0.18 -7.04 -14.55
CA ALA A 135 0.90 -7.94 -14.94
C ALA A 135 1.03 -9.09 -13.93
N ASN A 136 1.22 -10.32 -14.42
CA ASN A 136 1.10 -11.56 -13.63
C ASN A 136 2.20 -12.60 -13.93
N ASP A 137 3.32 -12.18 -14.51
CA ASP A 137 4.45 -13.08 -14.78
C ASP A 137 5.38 -13.25 -13.57
N GLU A 138 6.32 -14.20 -13.66
CA GLU A 138 7.22 -14.51 -12.53
C GLU A 138 8.08 -13.32 -12.10
N SER A 139 8.40 -12.39 -13.02
CA SER A 139 9.17 -11.20 -12.68
C SER A 139 8.40 -10.25 -11.76
N VAL A 140 7.06 -10.24 -11.85
CA VAL A 140 6.18 -9.50 -10.93
C VAL A 140 6.20 -10.18 -9.56
N ILE A 141 6.05 -11.50 -9.51
CA ILE A 141 6.05 -12.26 -8.24
C ILE A 141 7.39 -12.10 -7.51
N GLU A 142 8.52 -12.21 -8.21
CA GLU A 142 9.85 -12.03 -7.64
C GLU A 142 10.04 -10.60 -7.08
N ARG A 143 9.54 -9.59 -7.77
CA ARG A 143 9.55 -8.21 -7.28
C ARG A 143 8.71 -8.04 -6.01
N LEU A 144 7.52 -8.64 -5.95
CA LEU A 144 6.68 -8.64 -4.74
C LEU A 144 7.36 -9.39 -3.58
N ARG A 145 8.05 -10.49 -3.86
CA ARG A 145 8.85 -11.23 -2.87
C ARG A 145 10.00 -10.40 -2.34
N TRP A 146 10.72 -9.67 -3.21
CA TRP A 146 11.76 -8.72 -2.79
C TRP A 146 11.19 -7.59 -1.92
N LEU A 147 10.05 -7.00 -2.32
CA LEU A 147 9.37 -5.99 -1.52
C LEU A 147 9.05 -6.51 -0.12
N ALA A 148 8.50 -7.72 -0.01
CA ALA A 148 8.10 -8.28 1.27
C ALA A 148 9.26 -8.75 2.15
N ARG A 149 10.30 -9.35 1.56
CA ARG A 149 11.41 -9.97 2.30
C ARG A 149 12.53 -9.00 2.65
N GLU A 150 12.71 -7.94 1.85
CA GLU A 150 13.87 -7.05 1.95
C GLU A 150 13.46 -5.59 2.06
N ALA A 151 12.81 -5.02 1.04
CA ALA A 151 12.56 -3.57 0.99
C ALA A 151 11.61 -3.10 2.10
N GLY A 152 10.49 -3.79 2.31
CA GLY A 152 9.49 -3.48 3.33
C GLY A 152 10.08 -3.44 4.75
N PRO A 153 10.77 -4.50 5.20
CA PRO A 153 11.44 -4.50 6.51
C PRO A 153 12.48 -3.38 6.68
N ILE A 154 13.31 -3.11 5.65
CA ILE A 154 14.30 -2.03 5.67
C ILE A 154 13.61 -0.67 5.78
N LEU A 155 12.58 -0.43 4.97
CA LEU A 155 11.78 0.80 5.00
C LEU A 155 11.09 0.98 6.35
N GLY A 156 10.47 -0.07 6.90
CA GLY A 156 9.82 -0.01 8.22
C GLY A 156 10.80 0.37 9.32
N SER A 157 11.99 -0.24 9.33
CA SER A 157 13.06 0.12 10.27
C SER A 157 13.49 1.59 10.12
N ALA A 158 13.73 2.04 8.87
CA ALA A 158 14.12 3.41 8.61
C ALA A 158 13.04 4.41 9.02
N ILE A 159 11.77 4.16 8.68
CA ILE A 159 10.65 5.03 9.04
C ILE A 159 10.52 5.15 10.56
N ARG A 160 10.55 4.04 11.31
CA ARG A 160 10.51 4.07 12.78
C ARG A 160 11.65 4.89 13.37
N ALA A 161 12.85 4.77 12.83
CA ALA A 161 14.03 5.54 13.28
C ALA A 161 13.92 7.06 13.02
N THR A 162 13.02 7.51 12.14
CA THR A 162 12.74 8.96 11.97
C THR A 162 11.82 9.53 13.05
N GLY A 163 11.15 8.70 13.86
CA GLY A 163 10.07 9.13 14.76
C GLY A 163 8.75 9.42 14.04
N GLY A 164 8.65 9.02 12.77
CA GLY A 164 7.51 9.26 11.89
C GLY A 164 7.68 10.52 11.03
N ILE A 165 7.19 10.45 9.79
CA ILE A 165 7.33 11.53 8.80
C ILE A 165 6.01 12.27 8.65
N ASP A 166 6.01 13.58 8.92
CA ASP A 166 4.85 14.45 8.71
C ASP A 166 4.52 14.56 7.21
N LEU A 167 3.48 13.85 6.78
CA LEU A 167 3.06 13.82 5.39
C LEU A 167 2.39 15.13 4.98
N ARG A 168 1.72 15.83 5.90
CA ARG A 168 1.08 17.12 5.60
C ARG A 168 2.14 18.16 5.21
N ALA A 169 3.20 18.28 6.01
CA ALA A 169 4.30 19.19 5.72
C ALA A 169 5.04 18.81 4.42
N LEU A 170 5.27 17.51 4.20
CA LEU A 170 5.92 17.00 2.99
C LEU A 170 5.09 17.30 1.74
N MET A 171 3.79 16.99 1.76
CA MET A 171 2.88 17.25 0.64
C MET A 171 2.75 18.74 0.36
N ALA A 172 2.63 19.59 1.39
CA ALA A 172 2.58 21.04 1.22
C ALA A 172 3.86 21.60 0.57
N GLN A 173 5.03 21.02 0.87
CA GLN A 173 6.26 21.36 0.17
C GLN A 173 6.27 20.85 -1.27
N ALA A 174 5.88 19.60 -1.51
CA ALA A 174 5.84 19.01 -2.86
C ALA A 174 4.92 19.79 -3.81
N VAL A 175 3.74 20.21 -3.34
CA VAL A 175 2.81 21.03 -4.15
C VAL A 175 3.43 22.36 -4.56
N ARG A 176 4.18 23.02 -3.67
CA ARG A 176 4.94 24.25 -4.00
C ARG A 176 6.10 24.00 -4.97
N MET A 177 6.51 22.76 -5.13
CA MET A 177 7.53 22.33 -6.09
C MET A 177 6.92 21.81 -7.40
N GLY A 178 5.61 21.98 -7.60
CA GLY A 178 4.91 21.66 -8.85
C GLY A 178 4.34 20.25 -8.95
N ASP A 179 4.27 19.50 -7.84
CA ASP A 179 3.51 18.25 -7.77
C ASP A 179 2.01 18.52 -7.58
N ASP A 180 1.16 17.65 -8.12
CA ASP A 180 -0.29 17.61 -7.85
C ASP A 180 -0.70 16.48 -6.89
N MET A 181 0.26 15.65 -6.48
CA MET A 181 0.11 14.51 -5.57
C MET A 181 -0.71 13.34 -6.11
N HIS A 182 -1.11 13.35 -7.38
CA HIS A 182 -1.83 12.27 -8.03
C HIS A 182 -1.12 11.75 -9.28
N GLN A 183 -0.96 12.58 -10.30
CA GLN A 183 -0.26 12.23 -11.54
C GLN A 183 1.22 12.58 -11.47
N ARG A 184 1.55 13.75 -10.91
CA ARG A 184 2.93 14.18 -10.71
C ARG A 184 3.29 14.19 -9.23
N ASN A 185 4.29 13.37 -8.90
CA ASN A 185 4.76 13.09 -7.54
C ASN A 185 6.31 13.10 -7.43
N VAL A 186 6.99 13.83 -8.32
CA VAL A 186 8.46 13.83 -8.41
C VAL A 186 9.08 14.48 -7.18
N ALA A 187 8.57 15.65 -6.77
CA ALA A 187 9.07 16.36 -5.60
C ALA A 187 8.79 15.60 -4.31
N ALA A 188 7.58 15.06 -4.14
CA ALA A 188 7.21 14.26 -2.97
C ALA A 188 8.11 13.03 -2.81
N SER A 189 8.38 12.32 -3.90
CA SER A 189 9.24 11.13 -3.89
C SER A 189 10.68 11.48 -3.51
N ALA A 190 11.24 12.55 -4.09
CA ALA A 190 12.58 13.03 -3.75
C ALA A 190 12.68 13.52 -2.29
N LEU A 191 11.65 14.22 -1.80
CA LEU A 191 11.59 14.68 -0.41
C LEU A 191 11.51 13.50 0.56
N LEU A 192 10.68 12.50 0.27
CA LEU A 192 10.57 11.29 1.09
C LEU A 192 11.89 10.51 1.13
N ALA A 193 12.49 10.26 -0.03
CA ALA A 193 13.80 9.60 -0.11
C ALA A 193 14.84 10.36 0.72
N ARG A 194 14.95 11.68 0.54
CA ARG A 194 15.88 12.53 1.32
C ARG A 194 15.65 12.44 2.84
N ARG A 195 14.40 12.34 3.30
CA ARG A 195 14.09 12.16 4.72
C ARG A 195 14.49 10.80 5.25
N LEU A 196 14.45 9.77 4.41
CA LEU A 196 14.81 8.40 4.77
C LEU A 196 16.31 8.11 4.70
N LEU A 197 17.09 8.79 3.84
CA LEU A 197 18.51 8.51 3.61
C LEU A 197 19.33 8.30 4.89
N GLY A 198 19.24 9.25 5.83
CA GLY A 198 20.00 9.15 7.08
C GLY A 198 19.58 7.97 7.95
N ALA A 199 18.28 7.65 7.97
CA ALA A 199 17.75 6.52 8.73
C ALA A 199 18.12 5.18 8.06
N LEU A 200 18.00 5.09 6.73
CA LEU A 200 18.39 3.94 5.92
C LEU A 200 19.85 3.56 6.17
N ALA A 201 20.75 4.54 6.13
CA ALA A 201 22.18 4.36 6.40
C ALA A 201 22.49 3.82 7.81
N ARG A 202 21.55 3.96 8.77
CA ARG A 202 21.69 3.50 10.17
C ARG A 202 20.87 2.26 10.49
N THR A 203 20.19 1.65 9.51
CA THR A 203 19.39 0.43 9.74
C THR A 203 20.23 -0.79 10.10
N GLY A 204 21.53 -0.78 9.77
CA GLY A 204 22.40 -1.95 9.91
C GLY A 204 22.15 -3.03 8.84
N ALA A 205 21.31 -2.75 7.85
CA ALA A 205 21.13 -3.63 6.70
C ALA A 205 22.38 -3.64 5.79
N ASP A 206 22.54 -4.71 5.00
CA ASP A 206 23.58 -4.81 3.99
C ASP A 206 23.57 -3.56 3.07
N PRO A 207 24.69 -2.86 2.88
CA PRO A 207 24.77 -1.71 1.99
C PRO A 207 24.28 -1.99 0.56
N ALA A 208 24.49 -3.21 0.04
CA ALA A 208 23.97 -3.58 -1.28
C ALA A 208 22.45 -3.74 -1.28
N ALA A 209 21.85 -4.22 -0.18
CA ALA A 209 20.40 -4.22 0.01
C ALA A 209 19.83 -2.80 0.10
N ILE A 210 20.48 -1.92 0.86
CA ILE A 210 20.09 -0.49 0.93
C ILE A 210 20.15 0.15 -0.45
N GLY A 211 21.16 -0.16 -1.26
CA GLY A 211 21.29 0.37 -2.63
C GLY A 211 20.21 -0.11 -3.61
N ARG A 212 19.52 -1.22 -3.31
CA ARG A 212 18.39 -1.72 -4.12
C ARG A 212 17.05 -1.08 -3.74
N VAL A 213 16.92 -0.62 -2.49
CA VAL A 213 15.70 -0.01 -1.91
C VAL A 213 15.58 1.46 -2.31
#